data_AF-A0A8B7YXR3-F1
#
_entry.id   AF-A0A8B7YXR3-F1
#
_cell.length_a   1.000
_cell.length_b   1.000
_cell.length_c   1.000
_cell.angle_alpha   90.00
_cell.angle_beta   90.00
_cell.angle_gamma   90.00
#
_symmetry.space_group_name_H-M   'P 1'
#
loop_
_entity.id
_entity.type
_entity.pdbx_description
1 polymer ?
#
loop_
_entity_poly.entity_id
_entity_poly.type
_entity_poly.pdbx_seq_one_letter_code
_entity_poly.pdbx_strand_id
1 'polypeptide(L)'
;MGLTIATICILIVSAQQVIADEPSPVVSDGSCNQEYCHNHPQQTKVSAVLQVSSADIEAKQETSFTLKSACEAKPVFNTTQTCCKSRNHCNTTDIVKELKSLQQTVNELKTVVAELSSKAPCPVNKTDVTPDEASPAYPVVNEDGARWRLFWWYTDTTWPDTVTDVLQDKYGDCEVAAANCFGRLPEELEESKAEMLGTDSAENVYRWAFDPSNDVAHAVWEAFHDHREGKVTQGNVWNPVIVSGTAPGAAQDSFQYREEHGVKSLQIDDDNCDCLTSLSLGHGMCGTGYSTSYGPENVFGVDLLYDSYCQIPSPTNSLYLYFRDDDECAAVNCPSGYRCVDGINSATCVVETE
;
A
#
# COMPACT_ATOMS: atom_id res chain seq x y z
N MET A 1 -9.57 22.00 -16.51
CA MET A 1 -8.12 22.05 -16.21
C MET A 1 -7.65 20.62 -16.13
N GLY A 2 -6.53 20.31 -16.78
CA GLY A 2 -6.18 18.98 -17.28
C GLY A 2 -5.90 17.94 -16.19
N LEU A 3 -6.51 16.77 -16.35
CA LEU A 3 -5.90 15.52 -15.90
C LEU A 3 -4.58 15.35 -16.67
N THR A 4 -3.52 15.00 -15.97
CA THR A 4 -2.27 14.56 -16.60
C THR A 4 -2.50 13.24 -17.33
N ILE A 5 -1.92 13.15 -18.53
CA ILE A 5 -2.12 12.10 -19.54
C ILE A 5 -1.72 10.70 -19.04
N ALA A 6 -0.90 10.61 -17.99
CA ALA A 6 -0.43 9.35 -17.42
C ALA A 6 -1.54 8.50 -16.75
N THR A 7 -2.52 9.13 -16.09
CA THR A 7 -3.56 8.43 -15.31
C THR A 7 -4.56 7.68 -16.20
N ILE A 8 -4.69 8.06 -17.48
CA ILE A 8 -5.65 7.46 -18.41
C ILE A 8 -5.09 6.18 -19.07
N CYS A 9 -3.77 6.05 -19.20
CA CYS A 9 -3.16 4.87 -19.84
C CYS A 9 -3.18 3.62 -18.95
N ILE A 10 -3.07 3.77 -17.62
CA ILE A 10 -3.06 2.65 -16.67
C ILE A 10 -4.40 1.90 -16.66
N LEU A 11 -5.53 2.61 -16.83
CA LEU A 11 -6.86 2.00 -16.87
C LEU A 11 -7.14 1.14 -18.13
N ILE A 12 -6.38 1.31 -19.21
CA ILE A 12 -6.63 0.62 -20.49
C ILE A 12 -5.97 -0.77 -20.51
N VAL A 13 -4.85 -0.95 -19.80
CA VAL A 13 -4.10 -2.23 -19.77
C VAL A 13 -4.85 -3.28 -18.93
N SER A 14 -5.55 -2.87 -17.86
CA SER A 14 -6.25 -3.79 -16.96
C SER A 14 -7.48 -4.46 -17.60
N ALA A 15 -8.05 -3.90 -18.66
CA ALA A 15 -9.28 -4.38 -19.28
C ALA A 15 -9.07 -5.43 -20.39
N GLN A 16 -7.84 -5.61 -20.89
CA GLN A 16 -7.55 -6.51 -22.02
C GLN A 16 -7.30 -7.98 -21.63
N GLN A 17 -7.21 -8.30 -20.33
CA GLN A 17 -6.84 -9.66 -19.88
C GLN A 17 -8.01 -10.66 -19.78
N VAL A 18 -9.27 -10.27 -20.03
CA VAL A 18 -10.44 -11.14 -19.84
C VAL A 18 -11.29 -11.25 -21.10
N ILE A 19 -10.71 -11.75 -22.20
CA ILE A 19 -11.48 -12.25 -23.35
C ILE A 19 -10.80 -13.52 -23.88
N ALA A 20 -11.02 -14.64 -23.20
CA ALA A 20 -10.89 -15.97 -23.79
C ALA A 20 -11.80 -16.95 -23.02
N ASP A 21 -12.45 -17.82 -23.78
CA ASP A 21 -13.29 -18.96 -23.37
C ASP A 21 -14.77 -18.70 -22.99
N GLU A 22 -15.65 -18.78 -23.99
CA GLU A 22 -17.06 -19.17 -23.81
C GLU A 22 -17.32 -20.53 -24.47
N PRO A 23 -18.03 -21.48 -23.81
CA PRO A 23 -18.58 -22.67 -24.49
C PRO A 23 -20.05 -22.49 -24.91
N SER A 24 -20.36 -22.99 -26.12
CA SER A 24 -21.68 -22.94 -26.77
C SER A 24 -22.80 -23.71 -26.02
N PRO A 25 -24.08 -23.28 -26.11
CA PRO A 25 -25.19 -23.96 -25.45
C PRO A 25 -25.75 -25.14 -26.27
N VAL A 26 -26.00 -26.26 -25.58
CA VAL A 26 -26.78 -27.41 -26.07
C VAL A 26 -28.26 -27.17 -25.77
N VAL A 27 -29.11 -27.29 -26.79
CA VAL A 27 -30.58 -27.24 -26.68
C VAL A 27 -31.11 -28.66 -26.52
N SER A 28 -32.01 -28.90 -25.55
CA SER A 28 -32.93 -30.03 -25.59
C SER A 28 -34.37 -29.61 -25.31
N ASP A 29 -35.23 -30.01 -26.24
CA ASP A 29 -36.68 -29.90 -26.24
C ASP A 29 -37.32 -30.80 -25.16
N GLY A 30 -38.40 -30.33 -24.53
CA GLY A 30 -39.19 -31.10 -23.59
C GLY A 30 -40.56 -30.50 -23.33
N SER A 31 -41.56 -31.07 -23.99
CA SER A 31 -42.98 -30.72 -23.94
C SER A 31 -43.63 -30.93 -22.56
N CYS A 32 -44.61 -30.08 -22.25
CA CYS A 32 -45.42 -30.12 -21.03
C CYS A 32 -46.72 -30.91 -21.30
N ASN A 33 -47.00 -31.95 -20.50
CA ASN A 33 -48.33 -32.55 -20.40
C ASN A 33 -48.87 -32.36 -18.98
N GLN A 34 -50.13 -31.91 -18.92
CA GLN A 34 -50.93 -31.70 -17.73
C GLN A 34 -51.28 -33.03 -17.06
N GLU A 35 -50.96 -33.20 -15.77
CA GLU A 35 -51.90 -33.73 -14.77
C GLU A 35 -51.35 -33.65 -13.34
N TYR A 36 -52.24 -33.39 -12.38
CA TYR A 36 -52.09 -33.49 -10.91
C TYR A 36 -51.29 -32.41 -10.14
N CYS A 37 -52.03 -31.42 -9.64
CA CYS A 37 -51.70 -30.67 -8.43
C CYS A 37 -52.14 -31.45 -7.18
N HIS A 38 -51.26 -31.66 -6.19
CA HIS A 38 -51.55 -31.54 -4.76
C HIS A 38 -50.26 -31.63 -3.91
N ASN A 39 -50.12 -30.68 -2.97
CA ASN A 39 -49.29 -30.70 -1.77
C ASN A 39 -47.77 -30.91 -1.90
N HIS A 40 -47.02 -29.81 -2.06
CA HIS A 40 -45.80 -29.44 -1.34
C HIS A 40 -45.26 -28.12 -1.93
N PRO A 41 -44.79 -27.13 -1.14
CA PRO A 41 -44.10 -25.99 -1.70
C PRO A 41 -42.70 -26.44 -2.14
N GLN A 42 -42.59 -26.95 -3.36
CA GLN A 42 -41.34 -27.05 -4.09
C GLN A 42 -40.89 -25.62 -4.42
N GLN A 43 -39.82 -25.17 -3.79
CA GLN A 43 -39.13 -23.94 -4.17
C GLN A 43 -38.66 -24.07 -5.62
N THR A 44 -39.31 -23.35 -6.54
CA THR A 44 -38.75 -23.15 -7.87
C THR A 44 -37.65 -22.10 -7.75
N LYS A 45 -36.40 -22.54 -7.58
CA LYS A 45 -35.23 -21.70 -7.78
C LYS A 45 -35.18 -21.31 -9.27
N VAL A 46 -35.53 -20.08 -9.59
CA VAL A 46 -35.08 -19.46 -10.83
C VAL A 46 -33.68 -18.94 -10.56
N SER A 47 -32.67 -19.77 -10.81
CA SER A 47 -31.28 -19.33 -10.79
C SER A 47 -30.99 -18.62 -12.11
N ALA A 48 -31.16 -17.30 -12.15
CA ALA A 48 -30.41 -16.48 -13.08
C ALA A 48 -29.02 -16.29 -12.45
N VAL A 49 -28.05 -17.08 -12.89
CA VAL A 49 -26.65 -16.89 -12.50
C VAL A 49 -26.11 -15.74 -13.35
N LEU A 50 -26.12 -14.53 -12.80
CA LEU A 50 -25.20 -13.48 -13.24
C LEU A 50 -23.94 -13.66 -12.38
N GLN A 51 -22.90 -14.28 -12.93
CA GLN A 51 -21.58 -14.21 -12.31
C GLN A 51 -21.01 -12.81 -12.59
N VAL A 52 -21.13 -11.93 -11.60
CA VAL A 52 -20.26 -10.75 -11.48
C VAL A 52 -19.39 -11.05 -10.28
N SER A 53 -18.09 -11.21 -10.49
CA SER A 53 -17.12 -11.41 -9.41
C SER A 53 -17.16 -10.21 -8.47
N SER A 54 -17.30 -10.47 -7.17
CA SER A 54 -17.41 -9.46 -6.11
C SER A 54 -16.07 -8.78 -5.78
N ALA A 55 -15.19 -8.58 -6.75
CA ALA A 55 -13.85 -8.04 -6.54
C ALA A 55 -13.74 -6.52 -6.79
N ASP A 56 -14.76 -5.87 -7.37
CA ASP A 56 -14.60 -4.50 -7.90
C ASP A 56 -15.45 -3.42 -7.19
N ILE A 57 -15.88 -3.66 -5.95
CA ILE A 57 -16.54 -2.63 -5.14
C ILE A 57 -15.78 -2.48 -3.82
N GLU A 58 -14.62 -1.84 -3.88
CA GLU A 58 -14.12 -0.92 -2.83
C GLU A 58 -12.80 -0.29 -3.28
N ALA A 59 -12.89 0.78 -4.07
CA ALA A 59 -11.78 1.69 -4.27
C ALA A 59 -12.28 3.15 -4.33
N LYS A 60 -12.04 3.84 -3.22
CA LYS A 60 -11.79 5.28 -3.06
C LYS A 60 -12.91 6.25 -3.47
N GLN A 61 -13.72 6.58 -2.45
CA GLN A 61 -14.23 7.94 -2.28
C GLN A 61 -13.05 8.90 -2.07
N GLU A 62 -12.88 9.87 -2.95
CA GLU A 62 -12.70 11.30 -2.66
C GLU A 62 -12.07 11.99 -3.87
N THR A 63 -12.88 12.74 -4.63
CA THR A 63 -12.44 13.94 -5.34
C THR A 63 -13.69 14.81 -5.55
N SER A 64 -13.79 15.85 -4.73
CA SER A 64 -14.86 16.85 -4.81
C SER A 64 -14.59 17.81 -5.98
N PHE A 65 -15.48 17.85 -6.96
CA PHE A 65 -15.61 19.00 -7.87
C PHE A 65 -17.09 19.37 -8.06
N THR A 66 -17.36 20.67 -7.95
CA THR A 66 -18.69 21.27 -7.84
C THR A 66 -19.48 21.22 -9.15
N LEU A 67 -20.47 20.33 -9.25
CA LEU A 67 -21.59 20.45 -10.19
C LEU A 67 -22.87 20.68 -9.40
N LYS A 68 -23.27 21.95 -9.32
CA LYS A 68 -24.48 22.40 -8.63
C LYS A 68 -25.68 22.22 -9.55
N SER A 69 -26.31 21.05 -9.49
CA SER A 69 -27.78 20.87 -9.40
C SER A 69 -28.16 19.40 -9.64
N ALA A 70 -28.94 18.84 -8.70
CA ALA A 70 -29.55 17.51 -8.68
C ALA A 70 -28.67 16.35 -8.18
N CYS A 71 -28.35 16.36 -6.88
CA CYS A 71 -28.07 15.15 -6.09
C CYS A 71 -28.18 15.45 -4.58
N GLU A 72 -29.41 15.61 -4.08
CA GLU A 72 -29.73 15.36 -2.65
C GLU A 72 -30.76 14.24 -2.60
N ALA A 73 -30.25 13.02 -2.57
CA ALA A 73 -30.85 11.87 -1.90
C ALA A 73 -29.89 10.70 -2.15
N LYS A 74 -29.14 10.28 -1.12
CA LYS A 74 -28.52 8.95 -1.14
C LYS A 74 -29.65 7.92 -1.03
N PRO A 75 -29.84 6.99 -1.97
CA PRO A 75 -30.55 5.77 -1.67
C PRO A 75 -29.51 4.71 -1.28
N VAL A 76 -29.45 4.40 0.01
CA VAL A 76 -28.90 3.13 0.49
C VAL A 76 -29.82 2.05 -0.08
N PHE A 77 -29.42 1.40 -1.18
CA PHE A 77 -30.16 0.28 -1.76
C PHE A 77 -29.80 -1.00 -1.02
N ASN A 78 -30.43 -1.19 0.14
CA ASN A 78 -30.53 -2.49 0.80
C ASN A 78 -31.67 -3.28 0.12
N THR A 79 -31.40 -3.87 -1.04
CA THR A 79 -32.43 -4.58 -1.84
C THR A 79 -33.01 -5.81 -1.14
N THR A 80 -32.39 -6.31 -0.08
CA THR A 80 -32.95 -7.38 0.75
C THR A 80 -33.98 -6.90 1.77
N GLN A 81 -34.03 -5.59 2.09
CA GLN A 81 -34.81 -5.10 3.23
C GLN A 81 -36.13 -4.40 2.86
N THR A 82 -36.35 -4.05 1.59
CA THR A 82 -37.57 -3.30 1.19
C THR A 82 -38.74 -4.18 0.72
N CYS A 83 -38.51 -5.42 0.25
CA CYS A 83 -39.62 -6.32 -0.13
C CYS A 83 -40.25 -7.08 1.06
N CYS A 84 -39.75 -6.93 2.30
CA CYS A 84 -40.18 -7.73 3.45
C CYS A 84 -41.17 -7.04 4.42
N LYS A 85 -41.65 -5.82 4.13
CA LYS A 85 -42.55 -5.09 5.06
C LYS A 85 -44.03 -5.00 4.67
N SER A 86 -44.46 -5.53 3.53
CA SER A 86 -45.89 -5.71 3.27
C SER A 86 -46.16 -7.04 2.57
N ARG A 87 -47.03 -7.85 3.17
CA ARG A 87 -47.27 -9.24 2.78
C ARG A 87 -48.09 -9.39 1.50
N ASN A 88 -48.26 -8.36 0.68
CA ASN A 88 -49.03 -8.42 -0.55
C ASN A 88 -48.42 -7.49 -1.61
N HIS A 89 -47.89 -8.11 -2.68
CA HIS A 89 -47.46 -7.52 -3.96
C HIS A 89 -46.03 -6.96 -4.03
N CYS A 90 -45.01 -7.84 -4.13
CA CYS A 90 -43.87 -7.52 -5.01
C CYS A 90 -44.37 -7.81 -6.44
N ASN A 91 -44.82 -6.77 -7.15
CA ASN A 91 -45.31 -6.88 -8.52
C ASN A 91 -44.11 -7.23 -9.42
N THR A 92 -44.12 -8.44 -9.97
CA THR A 92 -43.08 -8.95 -10.89
C THR A 92 -42.84 -8.00 -12.08
N THR A 93 -43.83 -7.18 -12.43
CA THR A 93 -43.74 -6.14 -13.46
C THR A 93 -42.72 -5.05 -13.13
N ASP A 94 -42.58 -4.67 -11.85
CA ASP A 94 -41.68 -3.57 -11.44
C ASP A 94 -40.22 -4.03 -11.47
N ILE A 95 -39.95 -5.26 -11.03
CA ILE A 95 -38.61 -5.88 -11.09
C ILE A 95 -38.17 -6.05 -12.56
N VAL A 96 -39.06 -6.50 -13.43
CA VAL A 96 -38.76 -6.65 -14.88
C VAL A 96 -38.48 -5.28 -15.52
N LYS A 97 -39.14 -4.21 -15.06
CA LYS A 97 -38.90 -2.86 -15.54
C LYS A 97 -37.51 -2.34 -15.13
N GLU A 98 -37.11 -2.56 -13.88
CA GLU A 98 -35.77 -2.19 -13.41
C GLU A 98 -34.66 -2.99 -14.11
N LEU A 99 -34.85 -4.30 -14.30
CA LEU A 99 -33.90 -5.14 -15.05
C LEU A 99 -33.72 -4.67 -16.49
N LYS A 100 -34.81 -4.27 -17.17
CA LYS A 100 -34.72 -3.70 -18.53
C LYS A 100 -33.98 -2.36 -18.55
N SER A 101 -34.19 -1.52 -17.52
CA SER A 101 -33.46 -0.25 -17.40
C SER A 101 -31.97 -0.48 -17.21
N LEU A 102 -31.56 -1.42 -16.35
CA LEU A 102 -30.16 -1.77 -16.13
C LEU A 102 -29.51 -2.35 -17.39
N GLN A 103 -30.23 -3.22 -18.10
CA GLN A 103 -29.74 -3.79 -19.36
C GLN A 103 -29.49 -2.71 -20.42
N GLN A 104 -30.32 -1.67 -20.44
CA GLN A 104 -30.13 -0.53 -21.34
C GLN A 104 -28.87 0.26 -20.98
N THR A 105 -28.65 0.57 -19.69
CA THR A 105 -27.44 1.27 -19.24
C THR A 105 -26.15 0.49 -19.55
N VAL A 106 -26.17 -0.84 -19.40
CA VAL A 106 -25.03 -1.70 -19.76
C VAL A 106 -24.73 -1.62 -21.27
N ASN A 107 -25.77 -1.58 -22.11
CA ASN A 107 -25.58 -1.46 -23.55
C ASN A 107 -25.01 -0.10 -23.96
N GLU A 108 -25.46 0.98 -23.33
CA GLU A 108 -24.93 2.34 -23.56
C GLU A 108 -23.45 2.43 -23.16
N LEU A 109 -23.05 1.85 -22.02
CA LEU A 109 -21.65 1.79 -21.59
C LEU A 109 -20.78 1.00 -22.55
N LYS A 110 -21.26 -0.14 -23.08
CA LYS A 110 -20.53 -0.92 -24.09
C LYS A 110 -20.26 -0.10 -25.35
N THR A 111 -21.21 0.74 -25.78
CA THR A 111 -21.01 1.63 -26.92
C THR A 111 -19.95 2.68 -26.64
N VAL A 112 -19.96 3.30 -25.46
CA VAL A 112 -18.93 4.29 -25.06
C VAL A 112 -17.53 3.67 -25.01
N VAL A 113 -17.40 2.46 -24.47
CA VAL A 113 -16.13 1.74 -24.43
C VAL A 113 -15.64 1.45 -25.85
N ALA A 114 -16.50 0.94 -26.74
CA ALA A 114 -16.14 0.68 -28.13
C ALA A 114 -15.72 1.97 -28.88
N GLU A 115 -16.40 3.09 -28.64
CA GLU A 115 -16.02 4.39 -29.21
C GLU A 115 -14.64 4.86 -28.71
N LEU A 116 -14.34 4.69 -27.42
CA LEU A 116 -13.04 5.01 -26.84
C LEU A 116 -11.93 4.10 -27.39
N SER A 117 -12.21 2.81 -27.58
CA SER A 117 -11.26 1.87 -28.17
C SER A 117 -11.03 2.08 -29.67
N SER A 118 -12.00 2.68 -30.39
CA SER A 118 -11.89 2.95 -31.83
C SER A 118 -11.16 4.25 -32.17
N LYS A 119 -10.93 5.13 -31.18
CA LYS A 119 -10.13 6.34 -31.38
C LYS A 119 -8.65 5.94 -31.41
N ALA A 120 -8.02 6.17 -32.56
CA ALA A 120 -6.61 5.89 -32.78
C ALA A 120 -5.75 6.49 -31.66
N PRO A 121 -4.64 5.83 -31.28
CA PRO A 121 -3.72 6.35 -30.26
C PRO A 121 -3.33 7.77 -30.62
N CYS A 122 -3.42 8.70 -29.66
CA CYS A 122 -2.93 10.05 -29.87
C CYS A 122 -1.46 9.96 -30.32
N PRO A 123 -1.05 10.69 -31.37
CA PRO A 123 0.35 10.77 -31.75
C PRO A 123 1.12 11.39 -30.59
N VAL A 124 1.88 10.57 -29.88
CA VAL A 124 2.86 11.04 -28.91
C VAL A 124 3.92 11.77 -29.71
N ASN A 125 3.94 13.10 -29.62
CA ASN A 125 5.08 13.88 -30.08
C ASN A 125 6.29 13.41 -29.27
N LYS A 126 7.20 12.69 -29.93
CA LYS A 126 8.56 12.43 -29.46
C LYS A 126 9.30 13.76 -29.39
N THR A 127 9.14 14.48 -28.29
CA THR A 127 10.16 15.40 -27.80
C THR A 127 10.99 14.62 -26.81
N ASP A 128 12.22 14.32 -27.22
CA ASP A 128 13.38 13.87 -26.43
C ASP A 128 13.10 13.58 -24.95
N VAL A 129 12.65 12.35 -24.69
CA VAL A 129 13.00 11.68 -23.44
C VAL A 129 14.33 11.02 -23.74
N THR A 130 15.41 11.70 -23.34
CA THR A 130 16.70 11.03 -23.11
C THR A 130 16.41 9.80 -22.24
N PRO A 131 17.03 8.63 -22.51
CA PRO A 131 16.93 7.49 -21.61
C PRO A 131 17.20 7.99 -20.19
N ASP A 132 16.32 7.66 -19.26
CA ASP A 132 16.54 7.85 -17.83
C ASP A 132 18.01 7.56 -17.56
N GLU A 133 18.76 8.60 -17.18
CA GLU A 133 19.94 8.38 -16.38
C GLU A 133 19.42 7.66 -15.16
N ALA A 134 19.67 6.34 -15.10
CA ALA A 134 19.38 5.53 -13.95
C ALA A 134 19.86 6.30 -12.72
N SER A 135 18.93 6.80 -11.91
CA SER A 135 19.24 7.33 -10.58
C SER A 135 20.17 6.30 -9.95
N PRO A 136 21.38 6.70 -9.50
CA PRO A 136 22.36 5.74 -9.01
C PRO A 136 21.66 4.89 -7.95
N ALA A 137 21.48 3.61 -8.26
CA ALA A 137 20.63 2.75 -7.46
C ALA A 137 21.14 2.76 -6.01
N TYR A 138 20.25 2.97 -5.05
CA TYR A 138 20.63 3.04 -3.64
C TYR A 138 21.39 1.77 -3.22
N PRO A 139 22.37 1.90 -2.31
CA PRO A 139 23.23 0.79 -1.91
C PRO A 139 22.44 -0.45 -1.50
N VAL A 140 23.00 -1.61 -1.81
CA VAL A 140 22.41 -2.91 -1.48
C VAL A 140 23.39 -3.72 -0.64
N VAL A 141 22.88 -4.42 0.37
CA VAL A 141 23.64 -5.34 1.21
C VAL A 141 23.02 -6.74 1.16
N ASN A 142 23.83 -7.75 1.49
CA ASN A 142 23.34 -9.12 1.70
C ASN A 142 23.48 -9.44 3.19
N GLU A 143 22.36 -9.66 3.86
CA GLU A 143 22.29 -9.85 5.32
C GLU A 143 21.16 -10.84 5.63
N ASP A 144 21.33 -11.70 6.64
CA ASP A 144 20.35 -12.74 6.99
C ASP A 144 19.88 -13.61 5.79
N GLY A 145 20.81 -13.94 4.89
CA GLY A 145 20.51 -14.76 3.70
C GLY A 145 19.61 -14.08 2.66
N ALA A 146 19.50 -12.76 2.74
CA ALA A 146 18.59 -11.94 1.96
C ALA A 146 19.31 -10.71 1.40
N ARG A 147 18.74 -10.12 0.35
CA ARG A 147 19.23 -8.89 -0.26
C ARG A 147 18.36 -7.72 0.20
N TRP A 148 19.01 -6.63 0.58
CA TRP A 148 18.38 -5.50 1.26
C TRP A 148 18.84 -4.19 0.63
N ARG A 149 17.90 -3.34 0.24
CA ARG A 149 18.20 -2.06 -0.39
C ARG A 149 17.97 -0.92 0.56
N LEU A 150 18.97 -0.05 0.66
CA LEU A 150 18.95 1.12 1.52
C LEU A 150 17.83 2.06 1.06
N PHE A 151 17.11 2.67 2.00
CA PHE A 151 16.15 3.75 1.70
C PHE A 151 16.26 4.94 2.67
N TRP A 152 16.90 4.75 3.83
CA TRP A 152 17.04 5.77 4.85
C TRP A 152 18.39 5.60 5.56
N TRP A 153 19.10 6.69 5.85
CA TRP A 153 20.34 6.64 6.63
C TRP A 153 20.65 7.95 7.35
N TYR A 154 21.33 7.84 8.48
CA TYR A 154 21.94 8.96 9.18
C TYR A 154 23.35 8.56 9.62
N THR A 155 24.36 9.32 9.17
CA THR A 155 25.78 9.06 9.51
C THR A 155 26.52 10.32 9.95
N ASP A 156 25.80 11.42 10.14
CA ASP A 156 26.40 12.68 10.57
C ASP A 156 26.79 12.66 12.05
N THR A 157 27.43 13.74 12.49
CA THR A 157 27.75 14.05 13.88
C THR A 157 26.96 15.23 14.42
N THR A 158 26.13 15.87 13.56
CA THR A 158 25.28 17.00 13.89
C THR A 158 23.96 16.90 13.13
N TRP A 159 22.84 17.17 13.80
CA TRP A 159 21.54 17.20 13.15
C TRP A 159 21.46 18.33 12.11
N PRO A 160 21.01 18.06 10.87
CA PRO A 160 20.94 19.10 9.86
C PRO A 160 19.83 20.12 10.15
N ASP A 161 20.16 21.41 10.16
CA ASP A 161 19.23 22.52 10.48
C ASP A 161 17.97 22.57 9.60
N THR A 162 18.03 22.00 8.39
CA THR A 162 16.92 22.01 7.42
C THR A 162 15.95 20.83 7.60
N VAL A 163 16.31 19.83 8.40
CA VAL A 163 15.52 18.62 8.56
C VAL A 163 14.50 18.85 9.66
N THR A 164 13.24 18.87 9.25
CA THR A 164 12.08 19.05 10.14
C THR A 164 11.21 17.81 10.21
N ASP A 165 11.60 16.73 9.52
CA ASP A 165 10.86 15.49 9.47
C ASP A 165 11.81 14.34 9.11
N VAL A 166 11.84 13.31 9.95
CA VAL A 166 12.71 12.14 9.75
C VAL A 166 12.29 11.26 8.57
N LEU A 167 11.11 11.51 7.99
CA LEU A 167 10.58 10.83 6.80
C LEU A 167 10.21 11.84 5.69
N GLN A 168 10.96 12.94 5.56
CA GLN A 168 10.61 14.03 4.63
C GLN A 168 10.69 13.64 3.15
N ASP A 169 11.64 12.77 2.76
CA ASP A 169 12.01 12.51 1.37
C ASP A 169 11.29 11.29 0.80
N LYS A 170 10.90 11.30 -0.49
CA LYS A 170 10.45 10.06 -1.13
C LYS A 170 11.64 9.14 -1.40
N TYR A 171 11.35 7.85 -1.55
CA TYR A 171 12.35 6.94 -2.07
C TYR A 171 12.89 7.43 -3.42
N GLY A 172 14.22 7.50 -3.55
CA GLY A 172 14.90 7.96 -4.76
C GLY A 172 15.23 9.45 -4.81
N ASP A 173 14.69 10.28 -3.89
CA ASP A 173 14.93 11.73 -3.88
C ASP A 173 16.31 12.11 -3.30
N CYS A 174 16.85 11.31 -2.38
CA CYS A 174 18.15 11.54 -1.76
C CYS A 174 19.31 11.28 -2.73
N GLU A 175 20.37 12.09 -2.60
CA GLU A 175 21.64 11.83 -3.27
C GLU A 175 22.40 10.70 -2.55
N VAL A 176 22.82 9.66 -3.27
CA VAL A 176 23.52 8.49 -2.68
C VAL A 176 24.80 8.86 -1.93
N ALA A 177 25.48 9.94 -2.33
CA ALA A 177 26.70 10.40 -1.68
C ALA A 177 26.46 11.33 -0.47
N ALA A 178 25.20 11.67 -0.17
CA ALA A 178 24.87 12.50 0.99
C ALA A 178 25.13 11.76 2.30
N ALA A 179 25.50 12.52 3.34
CA ALA A 179 25.72 11.96 4.67
C ALA A 179 24.44 11.36 5.28
N ASN A 180 23.27 11.85 4.89
CA ASN A 180 22.00 11.41 5.43
C ASN A 180 20.94 11.36 4.32
N CYS A 181 19.94 10.52 4.50
CA CYS A 181 18.70 10.48 3.74
C CYS A 181 17.56 10.15 4.68
N PHE A 182 16.57 11.04 4.71
CA PHE A 182 15.38 10.91 5.55
C PHE A 182 14.22 10.37 4.70
N GLY A 183 14.51 9.25 4.02
CA GLY A 183 13.68 8.68 2.97
C GLY A 183 12.55 7.77 3.47
N ARG A 184 11.47 7.75 2.71
CA ARG A 184 10.34 6.82 2.88
C ARG A 184 10.56 5.52 2.13
N LEU A 185 9.77 4.51 2.47
CA LEU A 185 9.66 3.28 1.70
C LEU A 185 9.15 3.57 0.28
N PRO A 186 9.58 2.80 -0.73
CA PRO A 186 9.03 2.91 -2.09
C PRO A 186 7.51 2.75 -2.13
N GLU A 187 6.83 3.56 -2.96
CA GLU A 187 5.36 3.60 -3.08
C GLU A 187 4.75 2.30 -3.66
N GLU A 188 5.59 1.45 -4.27
CA GLU A 188 5.18 0.20 -4.91
C GLU A 188 5.19 -1.01 -3.96
N LEU A 189 5.69 -0.86 -2.73
CA LEU A 189 5.74 -1.96 -1.78
C LEU A 189 4.34 -2.34 -1.30
N GLU A 190 4.14 -3.64 -1.06
CA GLU A 190 2.91 -4.18 -0.47
C GLU A 190 3.16 -4.52 0.99
N GLU A 191 2.39 -3.91 1.90
CA GLU A 191 2.58 -4.03 3.35
C GLU A 191 2.76 -5.47 3.82
N SER A 192 1.87 -6.39 3.45
CA SER A 192 1.91 -7.79 3.89
C SER A 192 3.06 -8.62 3.33
N LYS A 193 3.89 -8.05 2.45
CA LYS A 193 5.06 -8.70 1.84
C LYS A 193 6.36 -7.96 2.17
N ALA A 194 6.26 -6.77 2.75
CA ALA A 194 7.42 -5.95 3.02
C ALA A 194 8.10 -6.36 4.33
N GLU A 195 9.43 -6.29 4.32
CA GLU A 195 10.25 -6.37 5.53
C GLU A 195 11.18 -5.16 5.56
N MET A 196 11.53 -4.74 6.77
CA MET A 196 12.51 -3.70 7.05
C MET A 196 13.68 -4.29 7.83
N LEU A 197 14.90 -3.91 7.47
CA LEU A 197 16.12 -4.22 8.21
C LEU A 197 16.74 -2.92 8.72
N GLY A 198 17.16 -2.90 9.97
CA GLY A 198 17.93 -1.81 10.56
C GLY A 198 19.32 -2.27 10.98
N THR A 199 20.32 -1.44 10.75
CA THR A 199 21.69 -1.64 11.23
C THR A 199 22.22 -0.36 11.87
N ASP A 200 22.69 -0.44 13.12
CA ASP A 200 23.24 0.71 13.85
C ASP A 200 24.77 0.73 13.93
N SER A 201 25.31 1.85 14.43
CA SER A 201 26.75 2.03 14.70
C SER A 201 27.32 1.13 15.80
N ALA A 202 26.49 0.41 16.55
CA ALA A 202 26.90 -0.57 17.55
C ALA A 202 26.86 -2.02 17.01
N GLU A 203 26.68 -2.19 15.70
CA GLU A 203 26.62 -3.47 14.99
C GLU A 203 25.42 -4.36 15.39
N ASN A 204 24.36 -3.76 15.95
CA ASN A 204 23.07 -4.44 16.06
C ASN A 204 22.40 -4.50 14.69
N VAL A 205 21.75 -5.62 14.40
CA VAL A 205 21.02 -5.83 13.15
C VAL A 205 19.66 -6.43 13.47
N TYR A 206 18.60 -5.67 13.22
CA TYR A 206 17.21 -6.05 13.50
C TYR A 206 16.41 -6.13 12.22
N ARG A 207 15.50 -7.10 12.15
CA ARG A 207 14.54 -7.24 11.06
C ARG A 207 13.11 -7.20 11.57
N TRP A 208 12.26 -6.44 10.91
CA TRP A 208 10.82 -6.43 11.11
C TRP A 208 10.10 -6.87 9.85
N ALA A 209 9.04 -7.67 10.00
CA ALA A 209 8.09 -7.95 8.94
C ALA A 209 6.83 -7.13 9.19
N PHE A 210 6.36 -6.41 8.18
CA PHE A 210 5.12 -5.65 8.28
C PHE A 210 3.91 -6.60 8.29
N ASP A 211 2.88 -6.24 9.05
CA ASP A 211 1.65 -7.01 9.18
C ASP A 211 0.47 -6.06 9.35
N PRO A 212 -0.42 -5.93 8.35
CA PRO A 212 -1.58 -5.03 8.42
C PRO A 212 -2.59 -5.41 9.51
N SER A 213 -2.48 -6.61 10.11
CA SER A 213 -3.33 -7.04 11.22
C SER A 213 -2.74 -6.72 12.60
N ASN A 214 -1.47 -6.30 12.65
CA ASN A 214 -0.81 -5.78 13.84
C ASN A 214 -0.86 -4.25 13.80
N ASP A 215 -1.49 -3.63 14.80
CA ASP A 215 -1.71 -2.19 14.87
C ASP A 215 -0.41 -1.37 14.96
N VAL A 216 0.61 -1.86 15.66
CA VAL A 216 1.93 -1.21 15.72
C VAL A 216 2.62 -1.30 14.37
N ALA A 217 2.69 -2.51 13.79
CA ALA A 217 3.30 -2.73 12.48
C ALA A 217 2.63 -1.89 11.40
N HIS A 218 1.29 -1.84 11.42
CA HIS A 218 0.49 -1.07 10.47
C HIS A 218 0.72 0.44 10.61
N ALA A 219 0.75 0.97 11.84
CA ALA A 219 1.02 2.38 12.05
C ALA A 219 2.45 2.77 11.61
N VAL A 220 3.43 1.88 11.82
CA VAL A 220 4.80 2.08 11.34
C VAL A 220 4.83 2.06 9.80
N TRP A 221 4.10 1.15 9.16
CA TRP A 221 3.93 1.14 7.71
C TRP A 221 3.31 2.45 7.20
N GLU A 222 2.20 2.89 7.78
CA GLU A 222 1.54 4.15 7.40
C GLU A 222 2.49 5.37 7.53
N ALA A 223 3.39 5.37 8.51
CA ALA A 223 4.41 6.41 8.63
C ALA A 223 5.48 6.31 7.53
N PHE A 224 6.17 5.17 7.45
CA PHE A 224 7.29 4.99 6.54
C PHE A 224 6.90 4.97 5.05
N HIS A 225 5.70 4.50 4.71
CA HIS A 225 5.21 4.38 3.34
C HIS A 225 4.26 5.53 2.97
N ASP A 226 3.19 5.71 3.75
CA ASP A 226 2.11 6.67 3.41
C ASP A 226 2.36 8.08 3.94
N HIS A 227 3.47 8.30 4.66
CA HIS A 227 3.82 9.58 5.29
C HIS A 227 2.75 10.11 6.26
N ARG A 228 2.12 9.19 7.01
CA ARG A 228 1.02 9.51 7.92
C ARG A 228 1.48 9.51 9.37
N GLU A 229 1.28 10.63 10.05
CA GLU A 229 1.45 10.73 11.50
C GLU A 229 0.49 9.79 12.24
N GLY A 230 0.97 9.21 13.35
CA GLY A 230 0.26 8.17 14.05
C GLY A 230 0.74 7.99 15.47
N LYS A 231 -0.10 7.37 16.29
CA LYS A 231 0.23 6.96 17.65
C LYS A 231 -0.54 5.69 18.01
N VAL A 232 0.18 4.69 18.48
CA VAL A 232 -0.35 3.47 19.08
C VAL A 232 0.25 3.35 20.48
N THR A 233 -0.54 2.97 21.47
CA THR A 233 -0.07 2.78 22.84
C THR A 233 -0.61 1.44 23.33
N GLN A 234 0.28 0.55 23.76
CA GLN A 234 -0.07 -0.77 24.28
C GLN A 234 -0.94 -1.59 23.30
N GLY A 235 -0.51 -1.61 22.05
CA GLY A 235 -1.09 -2.39 20.96
C GLY A 235 -0.66 -3.87 20.99
N ASN A 236 -0.69 -4.50 19.83
CA ASN A 236 -0.13 -5.82 19.63
C ASN A 236 1.39 -5.74 19.54
N VAL A 237 2.08 -6.58 20.31
CA VAL A 237 3.54 -6.65 20.32
C VAL A 237 4.10 -6.90 18.93
N TRP A 238 5.01 -6.04 18.49
CA TRP A 238 5.71 -6.11 17.20
C TRP A 238 7.23 -6.04 17.40
N ASN A 239 7.78 -7.09 18.02
CA ASN A 239 9.22 -7.18 18.28
C ASN A 239 10.01 -7.50 17.01
N PRO A 240 11.25 -6.96 16.87
CA PRO A 240 12.15 -7.37 15.80
C PRO A 240 12.60 -8.83 15.95
N VAL A 241 12.90 -9.44 14.81
CA VAL A 241 13.79 -10.59 14.74
C VAL A 241 15.23 -10.09 14.84
N ILE A 242 15.97 -10.64 15.79
CA ILE A 242 17.37 -10.25 16.02
C ILE A 242 18.27 -11.07 15.10
N VAL A 243 18.86 -10.40 14.10
CA VAL A 243 19.86 -10.99 13.20
C VAL A 243 21.23 -10.99 13.90
N SER A 244 21.58 -9.86 14.52
CA SER A 244 22.78 -9.69 15.34
C SER A 244 22.53 -8.70 16.47
N GLY A 245 23.30 -8.81 17.56
CA GLY A 245 23.21 -7.92 18.72
C GLY A 245 22.36 -8.47 19.87
N THR A 246 21.79 -7.57 20.66
CA THR A 246 20.96 -7.91 21.83
C THR A 246 19.49 -7.65 21.51
N ALA A 247 18.56 -8.43 22.06
CA ALA A 247 17.12 -8.18 21.90
C ALA A 247 16.63 -7.01 22.77
N PRO A 248 15.58 -6.27 22.36
CA PRO A 248 14.93 -5.28 23.21
C PRO A 248 14.50 -5.87 24.55
N GLY A 249 14.68 -5.11 25.62
CA GLY A 249 14.35 -5.53 26.98
C GLY A 249 12.85 -5.50 27.31
N ALA A 250 12.07 -4.78 26.50
CA ALA A 250 10.63 -4.59 26.65
C ALA A 250 9.87 -4.95 25.37
N ALA A 251 8.57 -5.17 25.52
CA ALA A 251 7.68 -5.46 24.40
C ALA A 251 7.51 -4.21 23.54
N GLN A 252 7.78 -4.31 22.24
CA GLN A 252 7.64 -3.21 21.31
C GLN A 252 6.18 -3.15 20.84
N ASP A 253 5.31 -2.60 21.70
CA ASP A 253 3.86 -2.56 21.50
C ASP A 253 3.30 -1.14 21.37
N SER A 254 4.19 -0.17 21.28
CA SER A 254 3.86 1.24 21.27
C SER A 254 4.65 1.94 20.15
N PHE A 255 3.99 2.92 19.51
CA PHE A 255 4.51 3.65 18.36
C PHE A 255 4.05 5.10 18.41
N GLN A 256 4.91 6.00 17.95
CA GLN A 256 4.50 7.36 17.60
C GLN A 256 5.37 7.93 16.48
N TYR A 257 4.70 8.61 15.54
CA TYR A 257 5.31 9.48 14.55
C TYR A 257 4.55 10.81 14.54
N ARG A 258 5.19 11.88 15.02
CA ARG A 258 4.57 13.20 15.23
C ARG A 258 5.63 14.29 15.40
N GLU A 259 5.22 15.55 15.28
CA GLU A 259 6.08 16.68 15.63
C GLU A 259 6.41 16.72 17.13
N GLU A 260 7.70 16.87 17.43
CA GLU A 260 8.22 17.20 18.76
C GLU A 260 9.41 18.16 18.58
N HIS A 261 9.41 19.27 19.33
CA HIS A 261 10.47 20.29 19.24
C HIS A 261 10.82 20.76 17.80
N GLY A 262 9.84 20.82 16.90
CA GLY A 262 10.00 21.29 15.52
C GLY A 262 10.52 20.24 14.52
N VAL A 263 10.67 18.99 14.96
CA VAL A 263 11.03 17.86 14.10
C VAL A 263 9.97 16.76 14.24
N LYS A 264 9.40 16.30 13.12
CA LYS A 264 8.60 15.07 13.13
C LYS A 264 9.51 13.88 13.38
N SER A 265 9.35 13.30 14.56
CA SER A 265 10.19 12.25 15.12
C SER A 265 9.39 10.96 15.18
N LEU A 266 10.08 9.82 15.13
CA LEU A 266 9.48 8.50 15.09
C LEU A 266 10.09 7.63 16.18
N GLN A 267 9.29 6.90 16.95
CA GLN A 267 9.80 5.86 17.83
C GLN A 267 8.90 4.63 17.89
N ILE A 268 9.52 3.47 18.12
CA ILE A 268 8.91 2.18 18.44
C ILE A 268 9.44 1.76 19.81
N ASP A 269 8.55 1.59 20.78
CA ASP A 269 8.87 1.33 22.19
C ASP A 269 7.76 0.52 22.91
N ASP A 270 7.76 0.51 24.25
CA ASP A 270 6.80 -0.21 25.10
C ASP A 270 5.72 0.66 25.77
N ASP A 271 5.91 1.97 25.90
CA ASP A 271 4.94 2.82 26.60
C ASP A 271 4.77 4.25 26.05
N ASN A 272 5.30 4.52 24.85
CA ASN A 272 5.40 5.84 24.23
C ASN A 272 6.23 6.84 25.04
N CYS A 273 7.25 6.40 25.77
CA CYS A 273 8.31 7.21 26.35
C CYS A 273 9.70 6.70 25.97
N ASP A 274 10.57 7.62 25.54
CA ASP A 274 11.91 7.41 24.99
C ASP A 274 12.85 6.69 25.97
N CYS A 275 12.66 5.37 26.07
CA CYS A 275 13.42 4.37 26.78
C CYS A 275 13.09 3.00 26.17
N LEU A 276 14.04 2.07 26.21
CA LEU A 276 13.83 0.68 25.81
C LEU A 276 13.29 0.53 24.37
N THR A 277 13.63 1.50 23.53
CA THR A 277 13.19 1.56 22.14
C THR A 277 13.89 0.48 21.31
N SER A 278 13.24 0.09 20.21
CA SER A 278 13.86 -0.73 19.16
C SER A 278 14.16 0.07 17.88
N LEU A 279 13.66 1.31 17.82
CA LEU A 279 13.92 2.28 16.78
C LEU A 279 13.49 3.65 17.28
N SER A 280 14.39 4.64 17.29
CA SER A 280 14.06 6.03 17.63
C SER A 280 14.83 6.99 16.72
N LEU A 281 14.10 7.86 16.03
CA LEU A 281 14.58 8.78 14.99
C LEU A 281 14.12 10.21 15.30
N GLY A 282 15.04 11.17 15.28
CA GLY A 282 14.75 12.58 15.51
C GLY A 282 14.95 12.96 16.97
N HIS A 283 13.89 13.42 17.63
CA HIS A 283 13.87 13.84 19.03
C HIS A 283 13.15 12.81 19.91
N GLY A 284 13.61 12.64 21.15
CA GLY A 284 13.00 11.74 22.12
C GLY A 284 11.62 12.19 22.57
N MET A 285 10.62 11.31 22.53
CA MET A 285 9.24 11.63 22.88
C MET A 285 8.75 10.87 24.11
N CYS A 286 7.85 11.48 24.90
CA CYS A 286 7.16 10.83 26.00
C CYS A 286 5.71 11.32 26.17
N GLY A 287 4.77 10.39 26.02
CA GLY A 287 3.34 10.65 26.11
C GLY A 287 2.84 11.56 24.98
N THR A 288 2.54 12.82 25.29
CA THR A 288 2.09 13.84 24.31
C THR A 288 3.11 14.97 24.14
N GLY A 289 4.30 14.81 24.68
CA GLY A 289 5.37 15.80 24.64
C GLY A 289 6.71 15.09 24.80
N TYR A 290 7.56 15.66 25.65
CA TYR A 290 8.84 15.08 26.00
C TYR A 290 9.04 15.17 27.53
N SER A 291 9.98 14.39 28.06
CA SER A 291 10.30 14.37 29.49
C SER A 291 11.81 14.46 29.71
N THR A 292 12.22 15.46 30.49
CA THR A 292 13.61 15.63 30.96
C THR A 292 14.07 14.54 31.92
N SER A 293 13.17 13.65 32.33
CA SER A 293 13.54 12.46 33.11
C SER A 293 14.15 11.35 32.25
N TYR A 294 13.88 11.38 30.93
CA TYR A 294 14.29 10.32 29.99
C TYR A 294 15.37 10.78 29.01
N GLY A 295 15.55 12.09 28.79
CA GLY A 295 16.69 12.64 28.04
C GLY A 295 16.83 14.15 28.21
N PRO A 296 17.77 14.82 27.53
CA PRO A 296 17.82 16.29 27.36
C PRO A 296 16.90 16.84 26.24
N GLU A 297 16.51 18.11 26.38
CA GLU A 297 15.66 18.82 25.43
C GLU A 297 16.49 19.30 24.24
N ASN A 298 15.90 19.36 23.04
CA ASN A 298 16.56 19.83 21.81
C ASN A 298 17.84 19.06 21.42
N VAL A 299 17.86 17.75 21.68
CA VAL A 299 18.89 16.83 21.17
C VAL A 299 18.26 15.93 20.12
N PHE A 300 18.83 15.95 18.92
CA PHE A 300 18.30 15.27 17.75
C PHE A 300 19.33 14.30 17.18
N GLY A 301 18.87 13.18 16.63
CA GLY A 301 19.72 12.19 16.00
C GLY A 301 19.00 10.87 15.80
N VAL A 302 19.69 9.78 16.05
CA VAL A 302 19.11 8.43 16.10
C VAL A 302 19.55 7.73 17.37
N ASP A 303 18.70 6.87 17.90
CA ASP A 303 19.12 5.97 18.96
C ASP A 303 19.77 4.70 18.38
N LEU A 304 20.45 3.93 19.23
CA LEU A 304 20.84 2.57 18.88
C LEU A 304 19.59 1.69 18.84
N LEU A 305 19.64 0.62 18.06
CA LEU A 305 18.53 -0.33 17.97
C LEU A 305 18.30 -1.06 19.30
N TYR A 306 19.38 -1.32 20.05
CA TYR A 306 19.29 -1.85 21.40
C TYR A 306 19.42 -0.73 22.43
N ASP A 307 18.29 -0.22 22.91
CA ASP A 307 18.27 0.63 24.09
C ASP A 307 18.12 -0.20 25.37
N SER A 308 19.20 -0.25 26.16
CA SER A 308 19.21 -0.93 27.45
C SER A 308 18.55 -0.13 28.59
N TYR A 309 18.29 1.16 28.36
CA TYR A 309 17.70 2.05 29.35
C TYR A 309 16.94 3.19 28.67
N CYS A 310 17.36 4.45 28.86
CA CYS A 310 16.81 5.64 28.21
C CYS A 310 17.96 6.30 27.47
N GLN A 311 18.47 5.58 26.47
CA GLN A 311 19.35 6.17 25.49
C GLN A 311 18.44 6.97 24.56
N ILE A 312 18.69 8.26 24.48
CA ILE A 312 17.90 9.11 23.59
C ILE A 312 18.57 9.20 22.23
N PRO A 313 17.82 9.59 21.18
CA PRO A 313 18.40 9.93 19.90
C PRO A 313 19.62 10.84 20.06
N SER A 314 20.75 10.38 19.51
CA SER A 314 22.03 11.07 19.62
C SER A 314 22.54 11.43 18.24
N PRO A 315 23.09 12.64 18.04
CA PRO A 315 23.64 13.04 16.76
C PRO A 315 24.92 12.27 16.41
N THR A 316 25.51 11.52 17.35
CA THR A 316 26.75 10.75 17.13
C THR A 316 26.53 9.30 16.77
N ASN A 317 25.30 8.80 16.91
CA ASN A 317 24.97 7.45 16.48
C ASN A 317 24.76 7.44 14.98
N SER A 318 24.87 6.27 14.35
CA SER A 318 24.51 6.09 12.95
C SER A 318 23.53 4.95 12.81
N LEU A 319 22.65 5.07 11.82
CA LEU A 319 21.63 4.08 11.54
C LEU A 319 21.38 4.03 10.04
N TYR A 320 21.17 2.81 9.54
CA TYR A 320 20.79 2.54 8.16
C TYR A 320 19.54 1.68 8.17
N LEU A 321 18.53 2.06 7.39
CA LEU A 321 17.33 1.25 7.18
C LEU A 321 17.22 0.81 5.73
N TYR A 322 16.87 -0.45 5.57
CA TYR A 322 16.76 -1.13 4.30
C TYR A 322 15.39 -1.77 4.18
N PHE A 323 14.89 -1.89 2.95
CA PHE A 323 13.75 -2.74 2.65
C PHE A 323 14.21 -4.01 1.94
N ARG A 324 13.41 -5.06 2.05
CA ARG A 324 13.67 -6.32 1.37
C ARG A 324 13.66 -6.12 -0.14
N ASP A 325 14.79 -6.41 -0.77
CA ASP A 325 15.01 -6.28 -2.21
C ASP A 325 15.16 -7.69 -2.77
N ASP A 326 14.02 -8.36 -2.92
CA ASP A 326 13.99 -9.71 -3.48
C ASP A 326 14.48 -9.65 -4.92
N ASP A 327 15.72 -10.08 -5.15
CA ASP A 327 16.32 -10.28 -6.46
C ASP A 327 15.54 -11.39 -7.18
N GLU A 328 14.37 -11.03 -7.72
CA GLU A 328 13.58 -11.96 -8.52
C GLU A 328 14.39 -12.36 -9.77
N CYS A 329 15.34 -11.53 -10.21
CA CYS A 329 16.22 -11.83 -11.33
C CYS A 329 17.14 -13.04 -11.10
N ALA A 330 17.45 -13.39 -9.85
CA ALA A 330 18.18 -14.63 -9.54
C ALA A 330 17.39 -15.90 -9.93
N ALA A 331 16.06 -15.82 -9.99
CA ALA A 331 15.18 -16.92 -10.38
C ALA A 331 14.68 -16.81 -11.85
N VAL A 332 14.89 -15.68 -12.52
CA VAL A 332 14.39 -15.44 -13.88
C VAL A 332 15.44 -15.80 -14.95
N ASN A 333 15.12 -16.79 -15.79
CA ASN A 333 15.87 -17.08 -17.00
C ASN A 333 15.40 -16.18 -18.15
N CYS A 334 16.13 -15.10 -18.44
CA CYS A 334 15.83 -14.25 -19.59
C CYS A 334 16.27 -14.87 -20.93
N PRO A 335 15.52 -14.63 -22.03
CA PRO A 335 15.95 -15.03 -23.37
C PRO A 335 17.26 -14.35 -23.79
N SER A 336 17.97 -14.95 -24.75
CA SER A 336 19.17 -14.34 -25.33
C SER A 336 18.87 -12.95 -25.92
N GLY A 337 19.70 -11.96 -25.59
CA GLY A 337 19.51 -10.55 -25.97
C GLY A 337 18.60 -9.75 -25.03
N TYR A 338 18.22 -10.35 -23.89
CA TYR A 338 17.48 -9.67 -22.83
C TYR A 338 18.28 -9.76 -21.53
N ARG A 339 18.28 -8.69 -20.75
CA ARG A 339 18.76 -8.68 -19.36
C ARG A 339 17.57 -8.65 -18.42
N CYS A 340 17.68 -9.34 -17.30
CA CYS A 340 16.70 -9.17 -16.24
C CYS A 340 16.91 -7.81 -15.59
N VAL A 341 15.84 -7.04 -15.48
CA VAL A 341 15.79 -5.83 -14.67
C VAL A 341 14.94 -6.16 -13.47
N ASP A 342 15.56 -5.98 -12.32
CA ASP A 342 14.98 -6.16 -11.03
C ASP A 342 14.06 -4.98 -10.73
N GLY A 343 12.82 -5.28 -10.38
CA GLY A 343 11.80 -4.36 -9.92
C GLY A 343 11.33 -4.77 -8.54
N ILE A 344 10.77 -3.82 -7.81
CA ILE A 344 10.23 -4.08 -6.47
C ILE A 344 9.11 -5.14 -6.59
N ASN A 345 9.36 -6.35 -6.07
CA ASN A 345 8.48 -7.52 -6.20
C ASN A 345 8.16 -7.95 -7.64
N SER A 346 9.05 -7.67 -8.61
CA SER A 346 8.89 -8.18 -9.98
C SER A 346 10.21 -8.24 -10.72
N ALA A 347 10.49 -9.32 -11.43
CA ALA A 347 11.55 -9.37 -12.43
C ALA A 347 11.01 -9.24 -13.86
N THR A 348 11.58 -8.33 -14.66
CA THR A 348 11.24 -8.18 -16.07
C THR A 348 12.46 -8.33 -16.97
N CYS A 349 12.37 -9.19 -17.98
CA CYS A 349 13.38 -9.27 -19.03
C CYS A 349 13.20 -8.11 -20.02
N VAL A 350 14.19 -7.22 -20.12
CA VAL A 350 14.20 -6.11 -21.09
C VAL A 350 15.29 -6.35 -22.14
N VAL A 351 15.06 -5.85 -23.36
CA VAL A 351 16.03 -5.97 -24.47
C VAL A 351 17.34 -5.25 -24.10
N GLU A 352 18.49 -5.88 -24.32
CA GLU A 352 19.79 -5.19 -24.26
C GLU A 352 19.88 -4.19 -25.41
N THR A 353 19.69 -2.91 -25.12
CA THR A 353 19.98 -1.83 -26.07
C THR A 353 21.49 -1.59 -26.09
N GLU A 354 22.13 -1.81 -27.25
CA GLU A 354 23.53 -1.46 -27.52
C GLU A 354 23.81 0.05 -27.44
#